data_AF-A0A0D3HZU6-F1
#
_entry.id   AF-A0A0D3HZU6-F1
#
_cell.length_a   1.000
_cell.length_b   1.000
_cell.length_c   1.000
_cell.angle_alpha   90.00
_cell.angle_beta   90.00
_cell.angle_gamma   90.00
#
_symmetry.space_group_name_H-M   'P 1'
#
loop_
_entity.id
_entity.type
_entity.pdbx_description
1 polymer ?
#
loop_
_entity_poly.entity_id
_entity_poly.type
_entity_poly.pdbx_seq_one_letter_code
_entity_poly.pdbx_strand_id
1 'polypeptide(L)'
;MKRARSSLVEHAECKTTTVEDLRFGTGGRVWNTARALVGHLAEHPALISEKRRIIELGSGTGLIGIACGMLLSAHTGVDGPRVTVTDMESVMPFLRENIESNGVVGAVEAAPLLWGTDVSDFGAPVDAVLMADVAYTDAYAELAATLASLCGPETLVLHCYTTRK
;
A
#
# COMPACT_ATOMS: atom_id res chain seq x y z
N MET A 1 20.80 -18.61 9.67
CA MET A 1 20.33 -17.41 8.94
C MET A 1 19.07 -17.82 8.16
N LYS A 2 17.86 -17.49 8.63
CA LYS A 2 16.62 -17.81 7.88
C LYS A 2 16.63 -16.95 6.62
N ARG A 3 16.62 -17.58 5.44
CA ARG A 3 16.62 -16.87 4.15
C ARG A 3 15.33 -16.06 4.01
N ALA A 4 15.45 -14.83 3.53
CA ALA A 4 14.31 -14.08 3.02
C ALA A 4 13.63 -14.91 1.90
N ARG A 5 12.30 -14.93 1.87
CA ARG A 5 11.52 -15.68 0.88
C ARG A 5 10.91 -14.68 -0.09
N SER A 6 11.06 -14.88 -1.39
CA SER A 6 10.31 -14.07 -2.36
C SER A 6 8.88 -14.59 -2.50
N SER A 7 7.94 -13.65 -2.52
CA SER A 7 6.54 -13.87 -2.87
C SER A 7 6.27 -13.22 -4.23
N LEU A 8 5.91 -14.05 -5.20
CA LEU A 8 5.47 -13.59 -6.51
C LEU A 8 3.94 -13.48 -6.52
N VAL A 9 3.45 -12.38 -7.07
CA VAL A 9 2.03 -12.13 -7.32
C VAL A 9 1.90 -11.69 -8.78
N GLU A 10 1.20 -12.50 -9.57
CA GLU A 10 0.97 -12.27 -11.00
C GLU A 10 -0.54 -12.15 -11.23
N HIS A 11 -0.99 -11.00 -11.75
CA HIS A 11 -2.36 -10.77 -12.21
C HIS A 11 -2.30 -10.03 -13.55
N ALA A 12 -2.80 -10.65 -14.63
CA ALA A 12 -2.96 -10.12 -16.00
C ALA A 12 -1.87 -9.16 -16.50
N GLU A 13 -1.86 -7.91 -16.02
CA GLU A 13 -0.99 -6.80 -16.44
C GLU A 13 0.00 -6.32 -15.36
N CYS A 14 0.01 -6.96 -14.19
CA CYS A 14 0.84 -6.61 -13.05
C CYS A 14 1.56 -7.86 -12.51
N LYS A 15 2.89 -7.84 -12.59
CA LYS A 15 3.76 -8.86 -12.00
C LYS A 15 4.61 -8.21 -10.91
N THR A 16 4.21 -8.41 -9.66
CA THR A 16 4.93 -7.89 -8.50
C THR A 16 5.73 -8.99 -7.83
N THR A 17 6.97 -8.67 -7.48
CA THR A 17 7.84 -9.54 -6.68
C THR A 17 8.15 -8.82 -5.39
N THR A 18 7.62 -9.30 -4.26
CA THR A 18 7.99 -8.75 -2.95
C THR A 18 8.82 -9.76 -2.20
N VAL A 19 9.88 -9.30 -1.56
CA VAL A 19 10.61 -10.11 -0.59
C VAL A 19 9.80 -10.13 0.71
N GLU A 20 9.73 -11.27 1.37
CA GLU A 20 9.22 -11.46 2.72
C GLU A 20 10.39 -11.69 3.66
N ASP A 21 10.44 -10.89 4.73
CA ASP A 21 11.47 -10.96 5.75
C ASP A 21 10.88 -10.81 7.16
N LEU A 22 10.80 -11.94 7.86
CA LEU A 22 10.21 -12.03 9.19
C LEU A 22 10.96 -11.24 10.27
N ARG A 23 12.17 -10.71 9.98
CA ARG A 23 12.86 -9.76 10.87
C ARG A 23 12.05 -8.49 11.09
N PHE A 24 11.17 -8.14 10.15
CA PHE A 24 10.23 -7.01 10.23
C PHE A 24 8.86 -7.39 10.81
N GLY A 25 8.75 -8.54 11.48
CA GLY A 25 7.50 -8.95 12.16
C GLY A 25 6.34 -9.17 11.19
N THR A 26 5.16 -8.63 11.53
CA THR A 26 3.95 -8.73 10.70
C THR A 26 4.07 -7.93 9.39
N GLY A 27 4.82 -6.84 9.38
CA GLY A 27 5.08 -6.03 8.18
C GLY A 27 6.00 -6.74 7.17
N GLY A 28 6.76 -7.73 7.61
CA GLY A 28 7.64 -8.53 6.75
C GLY A 28 6.95 -9.62 5.92
N ARG A 29 5.62 -9.72 5.97
CA ARG A 29 4.84 -10.83 5.38
C ARG A 29 3.85 -10.34 4.35
N VAL A 30 3.68 -11.11 3.29
CA VAL A 30 2.57 -10.91 2.36
C VAL A 30 1.32 -11.57 2.91
N TRP A 31 0.28 -10.78 3.14
CA TRP A 31 -1.03 -11.26 3.61
C TRP A 31 -1.96 -11.61 2.44
N ASN A 32 -2.86 -12.58 2.65
CA ASN A 32 -3.80 -13.03 1.61
C ASN A 32 -4.78 -11.92 1.20
N THR A 33 -5.14 -11.03 2.13
CA THR A 33 -5.99 -9.86 1.87
C THR A 33 -5.28 -8.85 0.96
N ALA A 34 -3.97 -8.66 1.11
CA ALA A 34 -3.19 -7.86 0.19
C ALA A 34 -3.19 -8.47 -1.22
N ARG A 35 -3.00 -9.79 -1.33
CA ARG A 35 -3.12 -10.51 -2.63
C ARG A 35 -4.51 -10.36 -3.25
N ALA A 36 -5.56 -10.49 -2.44
CA ALA A 36 -6.95 -10.34 -2.91
C ALA A 36 -7.24 -8.92 -3.40
N LEU A 37 -6.77 -7.89 -2.68
CA LEU A 37 -6.94 -6.50 -3.09
C LEU A 37 -6.17 -6.18 -4.38
N VAL A 38 -4.95 -6.71 -4.53
CA VAL A 38 -4.20 -6.58 -5.80
C VAL A 38 -4.95 -7.20 -6.96
N GLY A 39 -5.48 -8.41 -6.80
CA GLY A 39 -6.30 -9.06 -7.83
C GLY A 39 -7.51 -8.23 -8.20
N HIS A 40 -8.22 -7.68 -7.21
CA HIS A 40 -9.37 -6.81 -7.44
C HIS A 40 -9.01 -5.52 -8.19
N LEU A 41 -7.89 -4.87 -7.84
CA LEU A 41 -7.42 -3.67 -8.55
C LEU A 41 -7.01 -3.98 -10.00
N ALA A 42 -6.38 -5.14 -10.25
CA ALA A 42 -6.00 -5.56 -11.59
C ALA A 42 -7.21 -5.89 -12.48
N GLU A 43 -8.29 -6.43 -11.90
CA GLU A 43 -9.56 -6.68 -12.61
C GLU A 43 -10.38 -5.39 -12.82
N HIS A 44 -10.15 -4.37 -11.99
CA HIS A 44 -10.92 -3.12 -12.00
C HIS A 44 -10.02 -1.87 -11.96
N PRO A 45 -9.13 -1.65 -12.94
CA PRO A 45 -8.16 -0.54 -12.92
C PRO A 45 -8.83 0.85 -12.91
N ALA A 46 -10.07 0.95 -13.41
CA ALA A 46 -10.87 2.18 -13.39
C ALA A 46 -11.15 2.71 -11.97
N LEU A 47 -11.03 1.88 -10.92
CA LEU A 47 -11.16 2.34 -9.53
C LEU A 47 -10.08 3.36 -9.15
N ILE A 48 -8.90 3.25 -9.77
CA ILE A 48 -7.72 4.03 -9.43
C ILE A 48 -7.14 4.86 -10.58
N SER A 49 -7.52 4.62 -11.85
CA SER A 49 -6.89 5.25 -13.03
C SER A 49 -6.91 6.78 -13.00
N GLU A 50 -7.99 7.38 -12.53
CA GLU A 50 -8.16 8.84 -12.43
C GLU A 50 -7.59 9.43 -11.13
N LYS A 51 -7.15 8.58 -10.20
CA LYS A 51 -6.62 9.00 -8.89
C LYS A 51 -5.19 9.48 -9.05
N ARG A 52 -4.88 10.62 -8.44
CA ARG A 52 -3.55 11.27 -8.48
C ARG A 52 -2.83 11.17 -7.14
N ARG A 53 -3.57 11.06 -6.05
CA ARG A 53 -3.04 10.96 -4.68
C ARG A 53 -3.64 9.73 -3.99
N ILE A 54 -2.91 8.63 -4.04
CA ILE A 54 -3.27 7.35 -3.42
C ILE A 54 -2.33 7.09 -2.26
N ILE A 55 -2.90 6.77 -1.09
CA ILE A 55 -2.11 6.37 0.08
C ILE A 55 -2.45 4.94 0.46
N GLU A 56 -1.43 4.12 0.70
CA GLU A 56 -1.59 2.83 1.38
C GLU A 56 -1.21 2.99 2.86
N LEU A 57 -2.11 2.62 3.77
CA LEU A 57 -1.83 2.57 5.21
C LEU A 57 -1.44 1.15 5.62
N GLY A 58 -0.35 1.00 6.37
CA GLY A 58 0.11 -0.30 6.87
C GLY A 58 0.59 -1.22 5.75
N SER A 59 1.44 -0.69 4.87
CA SER A 59 1.87 -1.34 3.63
C SER A 59 2.65 -2.65 3.83
N GLY A 60 3.33 -2.82 4.96
CA GLY A 60 4.19 -3.97 5.22
C GLY A 60 5.24 -4.16 4.12
N THR A 61 5.04 -5.16 3.25
CA THR A 61 5.93 -5.42 2.12
C THR A 61 5.77 -4.42 0.96
N GLY A 62 4.69 -3.64 0.95
CA GLY A 62 4.35 -2.70 -0.13
C GLY A 62 3.63 -3.34 -1.31
N LEU A 63 3.17 -4.58 -1.18
CA LEU A 63 2.59 -5.33 -2.30
C LEU A 63 1.47 -4.55 -3.02
N ILE A 64 0.55 -3.93 -2.30
CA ILE A 64 -0.60 -3.26 -2.91
C ILE A 64 -0.16 -1.98 -3.61
N GLY A 65 0.60 -1.12 -2.94
CA GLY A 65 1.06 0.12 -3.54
C GLY A 65 2.01 -0.08 -4.72
N ILE A 66 2.89 -1.09 -4.68
CA ILE A 66 3.74 -1.47 -5.82
C ILE A 66 2.88 -1.91 -7.01
N ALA A 67 1.90 -2.78 -6.78
CA ALA A 67 0.99 -3.22 -7.84
C ALA A 67 0.18 -2.05 -8.41
N CYS A 68 -0.32 -1.17 -7.55
CA CYS A 68 -1.04 0.04 -7.91
C CYS A 68 -0.19 0.94 -8.82
N GLY A 69 1.08 1.19 -8.45
CA GLY A 69 2.01 1.96 -9.27
C GLY A 69 2.25 1.34 -10.66
N MET A 70 2.40 0.02 -10.75
CA MET A 70 2.53 -0.67 -12.04
C MET A 70 1.28 -0.49 -12.92
N LEU A 71 0.09 -0.70 -12.33
CA LEU A 71 -1.18 -0.56 -13.04
C LEU A 71 -1.38 0.87 -13.56
N LEU A 72 -1.09 1.89 -12.75
CA LEU A 72 -1.25 3.29 -13.16
C LEU A 72 -0.29 3.69 -14.29
N SER A 73 0.97 3.24 -14.23
CA SER A 73 1.95 3.49 -15.29
C SER A 73 1.52 2.88 -16.62
N ALA A 74 0.95 1.67 -16.60
CA ALA A 74 0.47 1.00 -17.80
C ALA A 74 -0.75 1.71 -18.44
N HIS A 75 -1.61 2.33 -17.63
CA HIS A 75 -2.92 2.82 -18.08
C HIS A 75 -2.98 4.32 -18.37
N THR A 76 -2.14 5.14 -17.74
CA THR A 76 -2.39 6.60 -17.70
C THR A 76 -1.34 7.45 -18.42
N GLY A 77 -0.13 6.91 -18.68
CA GLY A 77 0.93 7.65 -19.37
C GLY A 77 1.36 8.95 -18.70
N VAL A 78 1.09 9.11 -17.39
CA VAL A 78 1.43 10.31 -16.61
C VAL A 78 2.65 10.04 -15.75
N ASP A 79 3.61 10.97 -15.79
CA ASP A 79 4.82 10.95 -14.97
C ASP A 79 4.58 11.52 -13.56
N GLY A 80 5.15 10.85 -12.54
CA GLY A 80 5.21 11.31 -11.14
C GLY A 80 4.59 10.32 -10.12
N PRO A 81 4.96 10.43 -8.82
CA PRO A 81 4.48 9.49 -7.82
C PRO A 81 3.01 9.75 -7.54
N ARG A 82 2.18 8.74 -7.81
CA ARG A 82 0.74 8.77 -7.49
C ARG A 82 0.41 7.96 -6.25
N VAL A 83 1.34 7.14 -5.79
CA VAL A 83 1.14 6.17 -4.71
C VAL A 83 2.19 6.41 -3.63
N THR A 84 1.74 6.78 -2.44
CA THR A 84 2.57 6.84 -1.24
C THR A 84 2.24 5.63 -0.38
N VAL A 85 3.20 4.72 -0.22
CA VAL A 85 3.07 3.56 0.67
C VAL A 85 3.59 3.91 2.06
N THR A 86 2.82 3.61 3.10
CA THR A 86 3.12 4.06 4.45
C THR A 86 3.08 2.93 5.48
N ASP A 87 4.02 3.00 6.41
CA ASP A 87 4.12 2.09 7.56
C ASP A 87 4.97 2.75 8.65
N MET A 88 5.28 2.03 9.73
CA MET A 88 6.21 2.48 10.76
C MET A 88 7.62 2.70 10.18
N GLU A 89 8.37 3.63 10.78
CA GLU A 89 9.77 3.94 10.41
C GLU A 89 10.64 2.68 10.29
N SER A 90 10.44 1.70 11.17
CA SER A 90 11.19 0.44 11.20
C SER A 90 11.01 -0.44 9.95
N VAL A 91 9.93 -0.26 9.20
CA VAL A 91 9.62 -1.01 7.97
C VAL A 91 10.18 -0.31 6.72
N MET A 92 10.51 0.97 6.81
CA MET A 92 10.91 1.79 5.66
C MET A 92 12.10 1.25 4.85
N PRO A 93 13.20 0.75 5.46
CA PRO A 93 14.31 0.18 4.67
C PRO A 93 13.87 -0.98 3.78
N PHE A 94 13.00 -1.84 4.30
CA PHE A 94 12.49 -3.01 3.61
C PHE A 94 11.45 -2.66 2.55
N LEU A 95 10.58 -1.70 2.84
CA LEU A 95 9.58 -1.21 1.90
C LEU A 95 10.26 -0.56 0.67
N ARG A 96 11.31 0.24 0.89
CA ARG A 96 12.09 0.85 -0.20
C ARG A 96 12.81 -0.19 -1.06
N GLU A 97 13.41 -1.22 -0.47
CA GLU A 97 14.05 -2.32 -1.21
C GLU A 97 13.05 -3.04 -2.15
N ASN A 98 11.82 -3.26 -1.68
CA ASN A 98 10.77 -3.85 -2.52
C ASN A 98 10.33 -2.91 -3.65
N ILE A 99 10.20 -1.60 -3.41
CA ILE A 99 9.90 -0.61 -4.46
C ILE A 99 10.99 -0.63 -5.54
N GLU A 100 12.26 -0.56 -5.13
CA GLU A 100 13.43 -0.57 -6.03
C GLU A 100 13.49 -1.85 -6.86
N SER A 101 13.30 -3.00 -6.22
CA SER A 101 13.33 -4.32 -6.88
C SER A 101 12.24 -4.51 -7.94
N ASN A 102 11.16 -3.74 -7.86
CA ASN A 102 10.07 -3.76 -8.83
C ASN A 102 10.19 -2.67 -9.90
N GLY A 103 11.22 -1.82 -9.86
CA GLY A 103 11.44 -0.78 -10.86
C GLY A 103 10.36 0.31 -10.90
N VAL A 104 9.62 0.50 -9.81
CA VAL A 104 8.53 1.48 -9.69
C VAL A 104 8.93 2.74 -8.92
N VAL A 105 10.24 2.96 -8.73
CA VAL A 105 10.79 4.17 -8.13
C VAL A 105 10.32 5.39 -8.92
N GLY A 106 9.72 6.37 -8.23
CA GLY A 106 9.16 7.58 -8.84
C GLY A 106 7.69 7.45 -9.27
N ALA A 107 7.15 6.24 -9.41
CA ALA A 107 5.70 6.01 -9.49
C ALA A 107 5.11 5.71 -8.09
N VAL A 108 5.92 5.06 -7.25
CA VAL A 108 5.62 4.73 -5.86
C VAL A 108 6.72 5.29 -4.96
N GLU A 109 6.34 5.92 -3.86
CA GLU A 109 7.25 6.41 -2.82
C GLU A 109 6.88 5.84 -1.45
N ALA A 110 7.89 5.68 -0.58
CA ALA A 110 7.70 5.21 0.79
C ALA A 110 7.92 6.33 1.80
N ALA A 111 6.93 6.53 2.66
CA ALA A 111 6.98 7.52 3.75
C ALA A 111 6.53 6.90 5.07
N PRO A 112 7.19 7.23 6.20
CA PRO A 112 6.75 6.75 7.50
C PRO A 112 5.42 7.42 7.89
N LEU A 113 4.49 6.64 8.42
CA LEU A 113 3.26 7.15 9.03
C LEU A 113 2.85 6.25 10.21
N LEU A 114 2.96 6.80 11.41
CA LEU A 114 2.33 6.22 12.59
C LEU A 114 0.87 6.69 12.62
N TRP A 115 -0.06 5.76 12.79
CA TRP A 115 -1.47 6.15 12.85
C TRP A 115 -1.75 7.07 14.05
N GLY A 116 -2.73 7.96 13.90
CA GLY A 116 -3.07 8.99 14.89
C GLY A 116 -2.10 10.17 14.96
N THR A 117 -1.03 10.20 14.14
CA THR A 117 -0.13 11.36 14.07
C THR A 117 -0.49 12.32 12.93
N ASP A 118 0.27 13.41 12.82
CA ASP A 118 0.10 14.41 11.79
C ASP A 118 0.21 13.81 10.37
N VAL A 119 -0.62 14.33 9.47
CA VAL A 119 -0.71 13.90 8.07
C VAL A 119 -0.57 15.07 7.09
N SER A 120 -0.13 16.25 7.55
CA SER A 120 -0.01 17.46 6.71
C SER A 120 0.81 17.24 5.43
N ASP A 121 1.85 16.42 5.53
CA ASP A 121 2.82 16.19 4.44
C ASP A 121 2.25 15.29 3.33
N PHE A 122 1.14 14.62 3.59
CA PHE A 122 0.49 13.71 2.65
C PHE A 122 -0.52 14.41 1.73
N GLY A 123 -0.73 15.71 1.90
CA GLY A 123 -1.63 16.49 1.05
C GLY A 123 -3.09 16.04 1.17
N ALA A 124 -3.66 16.03 2.37
CA ALA A 124 -5.10 15.77 2.52
C ALA A 124 -5.95 16.88 1.85
N PRO A 125 -7.16 16.59 1.33
CA PRO A 125 -7.71 15.24 1.18
C PRO A 125 -7.02 14.46 0.06
N VAL A 126 -6.95 13.14 0.22
CA VAL A 126 -6.41 12.23 -0.79
C VAL A 126 -7.51 11.64 -1.65
N ASP A 127 -7.19 11.19 -2.87
CA ASP A 127 -8.19 10.66 -3.80
C ASP A 127 -8.59 9.22 -3.46
N ALA A 128 -7.65 8.45 -2.92
CA ALA A 128 -7.88 7.08 -2.47
C ALA A 128 -7.00 6.67 -1.29
N VAL A 129 -7.55 5.82 -0.42
CA VAL A 129 -6.84 5.11 0.65
C VAL A 129 -6.97 3.60 0.44
N LEU A 130 -5.85 2.89 0.45
CA LEU A 130 -5.77 1.44 0.34
C LEU A 130 -5.35 0.83 1.67
N MET A 131 -6.01 -0.24 2.09
CA MET A 131 -5.73 -0.93 3.35
C MET A 131 -5.97 -2.43 3.20
N ALA A 132 -5.04 -3.26 3.69
CA ALA A 132 -5.26 -4.70 3.82
C ALA A 132 -4.83 -5.23 5.18
N ASP A 133 -5.78 -5.84 5.92
CA ASP A 133 -5.56 -6.40 7.26
C ASP A 133 -4.78 -5.44 8.18
N VAL A 134 -5.18 -4.16 8.26
CA VAL A 134 -4.61 -3.16 9.19
C VAL A 134 -5.33 -3.13 10.54
N ALA A 135 -6.57 -3.61 10.56
CA ALA A 135 -7.49 -3.65 11.68
C ALA A 135 -7.31 -4.91 12.56
N TYR A 136 -6.09 -5.18 13.04
CA TYR A 136 -5.78 -6.37 13.84
C TYR A 136 -5.07 -6.07 15.17
N THR A 137 -4.87 -4.79 15.46
CA THR A 137 -4.21 -4.29 16.67
C THR A 137 -5.20 -3.43 17.46
N ASP A 138 -4.84 -3.03 18.67
CA ASP A 138 -5.66 -2.14 19.50
C ASP A 138 -5.69 -0.68 18.97
N ALA A 139 -4.99 -0.39 17.86
CA ALA A 139 -4.82 0.96 17.30
C ALA A 139 -5.99 1.44 16.41
N TYR A 140 -7.22 1.01 16.70
CA TYR A 140 -8.40 1.35 15.88
C TYR A 140 -8.73 2.85 15.95
N ALA A 141 -8.55 3.47 17.11
CA ALA A 141 -8.85 4.88 17.31
C ALA A 141 -7.87 5.76 16.51
N GLU A 142 -6.60 5.39 16.53
CA GLU A 142 -5.51 6.02 15.81
C GLU A 142 -5.70 5.87 14.30
N LEU A 143 -6.03 4.67 13.82
CA LEU A 143 -6.34 4.43 12.41
C LEU A 143 -7.56 5.26 11.96
N ALA A 144 -8.62 5.30 12.78
CA ALA A 144 -9.80 6.11 12.49
C ALA A 144 -9.47 7.62 12.43
N ALA A 145 -8.62 8.11 13.33
CA ALA A 145 -8.16 9.50 13.33
C ALA A 145 -7.32 9.84 12.08
N THR A 146 -6.43 8.93 11.67
CA THR A 146 -5.67 9.07 10.41
C THR A 146 -6.60 9.10 9.21
N LEU A 147 -7.57 8.18 9.13
CA LEU A 147 -8.55 8.17 8.04
C LEU A 147 -9.38 9.46 8.00
N ALA A 148 -9.85 9.94 9.15
CA ALA A 148 -10.60 11.19 9.25
C ALA A 148 -9.78 12.41 8.80
N SER A 149 -8.46 12.36 8.97
CA SER A 149 -7.56 13.45 8.60
C SER A 149 -7.13 13.38 7.12
N LEU A 150 -7.04 12.19 6.54
CA LEU A 150 -6.68 11.98 5.13
C LEU A 150 -7.88 12.09 4.17
N CYS A 151 -9.07 11.72 4.62
CA CYS A 151 -10.23 11.58 3.74
C CYS A 151 -11.06 12.87 3.66
N GLY A 152 -11.51 13.19 2.44
CA GLY A 152 -12.62 14.09 2.18
C GLY A 152 -13.87 13.33 1.72
N PRO A 153 -14.97 14.04 1.39
CA PRO A 153 -16.22 13.43 0.95
C PRO A 153 -16.12 12.54 -0.29
N GLU A 154 -15.15 12.82 -1.17
CA GLU A 154 -14.94 12.11 -2.45
C GLU A 154 -13.80 11.07 -2.39
N THR A 155 -13.17 10.90 -1.22
CA THR A 155 -12.07 9.94 -1.06
C THR A 155 -12.60 8.52 -1.15
N LEU A 156 -12.03 7.73 -2.07
CA LEU A 156 -12.32 6.30 -2.16
C LEU A 156 -11.51 5.54 -1.11
N VAL A 157 -12.17 4.78 -0.23
CA VAL A 157 -11.47 3.90 0.72
C VAL A 157 -11.69 2.44 0.32
N LEU A 158 -10.61 1.73 0.00
CA LEU A 158 -10.61 0.30 -0.27
C LEU A 158 -9.95 -0.43 0.90
N HIS A 159 -10.75 -1.18 1.66
CA HIS A 159 -10.30 -1.93 2.81
C HIS A 159 -10.60 -3.42 2.63
N CYS A 160 -9.55 -4.23 2.49
CA CYS A 160 -9.66 -5.69 2.45
C CYS A 160 -9.25 -6.27 3.81
N TYR A 161 -10.12 -7.04 4.46
CA TYR A 161 -9.80 -7.63 5.76
C TYR A 161 -10.36 -9.04 5.88
N THR A 162 -9.71 -9.83 6.72
CA THR A 162 -10.21 -11.15 7.11
C THR A 162 -11.19 -11.00 8.28
N THR A 163 -12.42 -11.50 8.13
CA THR A 163 -13.34 -11.62 9.27
C THR A 163 -12.80 -12.64 10.27
N ARG A 164 -12.57 -12.21 11.52
CA ARG A 164 -12.18 -13.09 12.62
C ARG A 164 -13.42 -13.41 13.45
N LYS A 165 -13.63 -14.68 13.76
CA LYS A 165 -14.72 -15.14 14.65
C LYS A 165 -14.31 -15.02 16.10
#